data_AF-A0A0C5DPM1-F1
#
_entry.id   AF-A0A0C5DPM1-F1
#
_cell.length_a   1.000
_cell.length_b   1.000
_cell.length_c   1.000
_cell.angle_alpha   90.00
_cell.angle_beta   90.00
_cell.angle_gamma   90.00
#
_symmetry.space_group_name_H-M   'P 1'
#
loop_
_entity.id
_entity.type
_entity.pdbx_description
1 polymer ?
#
loop_
_entity_poly.entity_id
_entity_poly.type
_entity_poly.pdbx_seq_one_letter_code
_entity_poly.pdbx_strand_id
1 'polypeptide(L)'
;TIMNGLTLEPMKVVSTRGMTVDTQEFHPEPRVAAIVASHQHPEFIVNVKETGQILLVNYEDINNLKTTTIGAARFLHDGGWDVSKRYFLTAANQSNKVAVVDSKEQKLAALIDVDKIPHPGRGANFVDPQYGPVWVTSALGNEKITLIGTDPEKHKDHAWKVVRVLKGQGGGSLFVKTHPKSKHLYVDTPLNPDPKIAQSVAVFDVNNLDAGYQVLPIAEWANLGDGPKRVVQPEFNAAGDEVWFSVWNGKDQKSALVVVDDKTLKLKKVINDPRIVTP
;
A
#
# COMPACT_ATOMS: atom_id res chain seq x y z
N THR A 1 -9.55 -7.81 17.98
CA THR A 1 -10.93 -7.97 18.49
C THR A 1 -11.89 -7.88 17.32
N ILE A 2 -12.88 -8.77 17.25
CA ILE A 2 -14.04 -8.65 16.38
C ILE A 2 -15.14 -7.95 17.19
N MET A 3 -15.76 -6.95 16.61
CA MET A 3 -16.76 -6.11 17.26
C MET A 3 -18.04 -6.08 16.42
N ASN A 4 -19.16 -5.80 17.05
CA ASN A 4 -20.40 -5.50 16.36
C ASN A 4 -20.21 -4.24 15.50
N GLY A 5 -20.54 -4.33 14.20
CA GLY A 5 -20.33 -3.23 13.25
C GLY A 5 -21.17 -1.98 13.49
N LEU A 6 -22.26 -2.07 14.28
CA LEU A 6 -23.16 -0.96 14.60
C LEU A 6 -22.87 -0.35 15.97
N THR A 7 -22.53 -1.17 16.97
CA THR A 7 -22.42 -0.74 18.36
C THR A 7 -20.99 -0.70 18.90
N LEU A 8 -20.05 -1.27 18.16
CA LEU A 8 -18.67 -1.52 18.61
C LEU A 8 -18.56 -2.45 19.83
N GLU A 9 -19.65 -3.13 20.20
CA GLU A 9 -19.63 -4.11 21.30
C GLU A 9 -18.61 -5.22 20.98
N PRO A 10 -17.68 -5.53 21.90
CA PRO A 10 -16.68 -6.57 21.67
C PRO A 10 -17.33 -7.95 21.66
N MET A 11 -17.24 -8.65 20.52
CA MET A 11 -17.86 -9.97 20.36
C MET A 11 -16.84 -11.11 20.55
N LYS A 12 -15.60 -10.92 20.08
CA LYS A 12 -14.54 -11.94 20.19
C LYS A 12 -13.15 -11.31 20.29
N VAL A 13 -12.34 -11.83 21.20
CA VAL A 13 -10.91 -11.50 21.30
C VAL A 13 -10.10 -12.77 21.04
N VAL A 14 -9.10 -12.68 20.16
CA VAL A 14 -8.22 -13.80 19.80
C VAL A 14 -6.78 -13.32 19.95
N SER A 15 -5.97 -14.11 20.66
CA SER A 15 -4.54 -13.87 20.82
C SER A 15 -3.80 -14.21 19.53
N THR A 16 -2.77 -13.42 19.19
CA THR A 16 -1.87 -13.70 18.06
C THR A 16 -0.58 -14.42 18.47
N ARG A 17 -0.30 -14.56 19.77
CA ARG A 17 0.88 -15.30 20.28
C ARG A 17 0.93 -16.70 19.69
N GLY A 18 2.10 -17.11 19.21
CA GLY A 18 2.24 -18.37 18.50
C GLY A 18 3.64 -18.57 17.94
N MET A 19 3.76 -19.51 17.00
CA MET A 19 5.06 -19.93 16.46
C MET A 19 5.43 -19.12 15.22
N THR A 20 6.71 -18.82 15.05
CA THR A 20 7.25 -18.23 13.82
C THR A 20 7.13 -19.20 12.65
N VAL A 21 6.85 -18.68 11.46
CA VAL A 21 6.65 -19.49 10.23
C VAL A 21 7.90 -20.27 9.83
N ASP A 22 9.09 -19.72 10.10
CA ASP A 22 10.40 -20.24 9.70
C ASP A 22 10.97 -21.24 10.71
N THR A 23 11.27 -20.78 11.93
CA THR A 23 11.97 -21.57 12.95
C THR A 23 11.03 -22.39 13.83
N GLN A 24 9.72 -22.16 13.74
CA GLN A 24 8.73 -22.74 14.63
C GLN A 24 9.07 -22.47 16.11
N GLU A 25 9.56 -21.25 16.41
CA GLU A 25 9.86 -20.80 17.76
C GLU A 25 8.71 -19.95 18.30
N PHE A 26 8.42 -20.07 19.59
CA PHE A 26 7.37 -19.30 20.21
C PHE A 26 7.74 -17.81 20.26
N HIS A 27 6.86 -16.96 19.71
CA HIS A 27 6.99 -15.51 19.76
C HIS A 27 5.96 -14.91 20.73
N PRO A 28 6.39 -14.19 21.80
CA PRO A 28 5.49 -13.69 22.84
C PRO A 28 4.75 -12.39 22.45
N GLU A 29 5.20 -11.68 21.41
CA GLU A 29 4.66 -10.38 21.00
C GLU A 29 4.47 -10.24 19.47
N PRO A 30 3.68 -11.12 18.82
CA PRO A 30 3.42 -10.99 17.39
C PRO A 30 2.27 -10.00 17.12
N ARG A 31 2.64 -8.83 16.61
CA ARG A 31 1.75 -7.69 16.37
C ARG A 31 0.86 -7.92 15.14
N VAL A 32 -0.37 -7.45 15.22
CA VAL A 32 -1.23 -7.33 14.03
C VAL A 32 -0.77 -6.11 13.23
N ALA A 33 -0.49 -6.27 11.94
CA ALA A 33 0.02 -5.20 11.09
C ALA A 33 -1.06 -4.57 10.19
N ALA A 34 -1.73 -5.40 9.39
CA ALA A 34 -2.80 -4.98 8.50
C ALA A 34 -3.97 -5.95 8.61
N ILE A 35 -5.18 -5.42 8.43
CA ILE A 35 -6.42 -6.18 8.34
C ILE A 35 -7.16 -5.71 7.09
N VAL A 36 -7.52 -6.64 6.21
CA VAL A 36 -8.41 -6.38 5.07
C VAL A 36 -9.62 -7.30 5.14
N ALA A 37 -10.72 -6.94 4.46
CA ALA A 37 -11.89 -7.80 4.34
C ALA A 37 -11.84 -8.55 3.00
N SER A 38 -12.06 -9.86 3.04
CA SER A 38 -12.21 -10.68 1.85
C SER A 38 -13.44 -10.27 1.04
N HIS A 39 -13.30 -10.36 -0.28
CA HIS A 39 -14.41 -10.21 -1.23
C HIS A 39 -14.91 -11.56 -1.75
N GLN A 40 -14.26 -12.66 -1.36
CA GLN A 40 -14.55 -14.02 -1.83
C GLN A 40 -15.30 -14.84 -0.78
N HIS A 41 -15.07 -14.53 0.50
CA HIS A 41 -15.67 -15.20 1.65
C HIS A 41 -15.99 -14.18 2.75
N PRO A 42 -16.89 -14.49 3.69
CA PRO A 42 -17.14 -13.70 4.89
C PRO A 42 -15.97 -13.79 5.89
N GLU A 43 -14.81 -13.26 5.48
CA GLU A 43 -13.55 -13.38 6.22
C GLU A 43 -12.83 -12.04 6.36
N PHE A 44 -12.17 -11.86 7.50
CA PHE A 44 -11.06 -10.91 7.62
C PHE A 44 -9.75 -11.60 7.29
N ILE A 45 -8.85 -10.91 6.58
CA ILE A 45 -7.47 -11.34 6.37
C ILE A 45 -6.57 -10.48 7.25
N VAL A 46 -5.84 -11.13 8.15
CA VAL A 46 -5.07 -10.49 9.23
C VAL A 46 -3.59 -10.85 9.11
N ASN A 47 -2.75 -9.85 8.89
CA ASN A 47 -1.30 -10.02 8.94
C ASN A 47 -0.80 -10.04 10.37
N VAL A 48 -0.09 -11.10 10.74
CA VAL A 48 0.61 -11.23 12.02
C VAL A 48 2.12 -11.11 11.78
N LYS A 49 2.67 -9.96 12.17
CA LYS A 49 3.97 -9.45 11.73
C LYS A 49 5.13 -10.38 12.06
N GLU A 50 5.45 -10.58 13.34
CA GLU A 50 6.69 -11.23 13.74
C GLU A 50 6.71 -12.73 13.44
N THR A 51 5.54 -13.38 13.51
CA THR A 51 5.39 -14.80 13.19
C THR A 51 5.30 -15.06 11.70
N GLY A 52 4.98 -14.06 10.88
CA GLY A 52 4.87 -14.23 9.43
C GLY A 52 3.66 -15.06 9.00
N GLN A 53 2.59 -15.03 9.80
CA GLN A 53 1.36 -15.76 9.55
C GLN A 53 0.29 -14.79 9.02
N ILE A 54 -0.49 -15.25 8.04
CA ILE A 54 -1.69 -14.56 7.55
C ILE A 54 -2.90 -15.39 8.00
N LEU A 55 -3.80 -14.78 8.75
CA LEU A 55 -5.00 -15.45 9.26
C LEU A 55 -6.22 -15.04 8.43
N LEU A 56 -6.93 -16.02 7.88
CA LEU A 56 -8.24 -15.84 7.27
C LEU A 56 -9.28 -16.23 8.31
N VAL A 57 -9.92 -15.22 8.90
CA VAL A 57 -10.82 -15.36 10.05
C VAL A 57 -12.27 -15.24 9.57
N ASN A 58 -12.97 -16.37 9.48
CA ASN A 58 -14.37 -16.42 9.06
C ASN A 58 -15.27 -15.93 10.19
N TYR A 59 -16.15 -14.98 9.87
CA TYR A 59 -17.04 -14.32 10.83
C TYR A 59 -18.51 -14.74 10.72
N GLU A 60 -18.85 -15.79 9.96
CA GLU A 60 -20.23 -16.31 9.88
C GLU A 60 -20.71 -16.87 11.22
N ASP A 61 -19.80 -17.53 11.94
CA ASP A 61 -20.05 -18.04 13.28
C ASP A 61 -18.87 -17.69 14.21
N ILE A 62 -19.02 -16.58 14.91
CA ILE A 62 -18.03 -16.07 15.88
C ILE A 62 -17.91 -16.94 17.14
N ASN A 63 -18.90 -17.79 17.42
CA ASN A 63 -18.88 -18.69 18.56
C ASN A 63 -18.04 -19.93 18.23
N ASN A 64 -18.21 -20.48 17.02
CA ASN A 64 -17.45 -21.59 16.47
C ASN A 64 -16.45 -21.12 15.41
N LEU A 65 -15.59 -20.18 15.81
CA LEU A 65 -14.72 -19.41 14.91
C LEU A 65 -13.79 -20.32 14.08
N LYS A 66 -14.00 -20.32 12.75
CA LYS A 66 -13.10 -20.96 11.80
C LYS A 66 -11.99 -19.99 11.39
N THR A 67 -10.75 -20.46 11.43
CA THR A 67 -9.59 -19.69 10.98
C THR A 67 -8.69 -20.57 10.13
N THR A 68 -8.30 -20.06 8.97
CA THR A 68 -7.22 -20.64 8.16
C THR A 68 -5.94 -19.86 8.43
N THR A 69 -4.88 -20.56 8.83
CA THR A 69 -3.57 -19.96 9.10
C THR A 69 -2.63 -20.27 7.95
N ILE A 70 -2.16 -19.23 7.26
CA ILE A 70 -1.26 -19.34 6.11
C ILE A 70 0.12 -18.85 6.53
N GLY A 71 1.12 -19.73 6.44
CA GLY A 71 2.51 -19.33 6.57
C GLY A 71 2.96 -18.54 5.35
N ALA A 72 3.53 -17.35 5.56
CA ALA A 72 4.05 -16.49 4.49
C ALA A 72 5.54 -16.20 4.70
N ALA A 73 5.88 -15.03 5.22
CA ALA A 73 7.24 -14.63 5.56
C ALA A 73 7.20 -13.69 6.77
N ARG A 74 8.26 -13.68 7.60
CA ARG A 74 8.30 -12.81 8.77
C ARG A 74 8.26 -11.33 8.39
N PHE A 75 7.85 -10.52 9.35
CA PHE A 75 7.73 -9.07 9.23
C PHE A 75 6.69 -8.61 8.21
N LEU A 76 5.59 -9.35 8.08
CA LEU A 76 4.39 -8.88 7.37
C LEU A 76 4.00 -7.48 7.84
N HIS A 77 3.60 -6.63 6.90
CA HIS A 77 3.24 -5.25 7.16
C HIS A 77 1.90 -4.95 6.48
N ASP A 78 1.92 -4.10 5.47
CA ASP A 78 0.79 -3.61 4.69
C ASP A 78 0.65 -4.35 3.36
N GLY A 79 -0.46 -4.13 2.68
CA GLY A 79 -0.83 -4.83 1.47
C GLY A 79 -2.20 -4.41 0.97
N GLY A 80 -2.55 -4.89 -0.22
CA GLY A 80 -3.86 -4.65 -0.78
C GLY A 80 -4.25 -5.68 -1.82
N TRP A 81 -5.48 -5.52 -2.30
CA TRP A 81 -6.06 -6.38 -3.29
C TRP A 81 -5.48 -6.10 -4.67
N ASP A 82 -5.36 -7.15 -5.48
CA ASP A 82 -5.29 -7.02 -6.93
C ASP A 82 -6.60 -6.42 -7.50
N VAL A 83 -6.60 -6.07 -8.78
CA VAL A 83 -7.77 -5.45 -9.43
C VAL A 83 -9.03 -6.32 -9.39
N SER A 84 -8.90 -7.65 -9.37
CA SER A 84 -10.04 -8.58 -9.29
C SER A 84 -10.59 -8.75 -7.87
N LYS A 85 -9.88 -8.22 -6.85
CA LYS A 85 -10.20 -8.40 -5.43
C LYS A 85 -10.26 -9.87 -5.02
N ARG A 86 -9.39 -10.70 -5.59
CA ARG A 86 -9.24 -12.11 -5.24
C ARG A 86 -7.91 -12.37 -4.53
N TYR A 87 -6.85 -11.72 -4.99
CA TYR A 87 -5.51 -11.93 -4.50
C TYR A 87 -5.10 -10.79 -3.57
N PHE A 88 -4.76 -11.12 -2.34
CA PHE A 88 -4.20 -10.16 -1.39
C PHE A 88 -2.68 -10.19 -1.50
N LEU A 89 -2.09 -9.09 -1.95
CA LEU A 89 -0.65 -8.91 -2.04
C LEU A 89 -0.17 -8.09 -0.85
N THR A 90 0.78 -8.62 -0.08
CA THR A 90 1.28 -7.97 1.13
C THR A 90 2.79 -8.03 1.26
N ALA A 91 3.38 -6.94 1.75
CA ALA A 91 4.80 -6.82 1.97
C ALA A 91 5.23 -7.51 3.28
N ALA A 92 6.21 -8.41 3.17
CA ALA A 92 7.04 -8.86 4.27
C ALA A 92 8.32 -8.00 4.25
N ASN A 93 8.23 -6.79 4.79
CA ASN A 93 9.14 -5.70 4.43
C ASN A 93 10.61 -5.97 4.79
N GLN A 94 10.90 -6.41 6.01
CA GLN A 94 12.25 -6.78 6.45
C GLN A 94 12.73 -8.13 5.89
N SER A 95 11.87 -8.85 5.18
CA SER A 95 12.23 -10.07 4.44
C SER A 95 12.36 -9.84 2.93
N ASN A 96 12.15 -8.61 2.45
CA ASN A 96 12.24 -8.24 1.03
C ASN A 96 11.36 -9.12 0.12
N LYS A 97 10.15 -9.44 0.58
CA LYS A 97 9.20 -10.30 -0.14
C LYS A 97 7.83 -9.65 -0.24
N VAL A 98 7.09 -10.04 -1.28
CA VAL A 98 5.65 -9.85 -1.41
C VAL A 98 4.99 -11.22 -1.36
N ALA A 99 4.14 -11.44 -0.36
CA ALA A 99 3.30 -12.63 -0.27
C ALA A 99 1.98 -12.40 -1.00
N VAL A 100 1.54 -13.40 -1.76
CA VAL A 100 0.27 -13.38 -2.49
C VAL A 100 -0.63 -14.45 -1.91
N VAL A 101 -1.78 -14.06 -1.38
CA VAL A 101 -2.81 -14.98 -0.87
C VAL A 101 -3.96 -15.03 -1.86
N ASP A 102 -4.29 -16.23 -2.35
CA ASP A 102 -5.56 -16.46 -3.05
C ASP A 102 -6.66 -16.56 -2.01
N SER A 103 -7.44 -15.49 -1.84
CA SER A 103 -8.50 -15.46 -0.83
C SER A 103 -9.66 -16.39 -1.17
N LYS A 104 -9.86 -16.73 -2.45
CA LYS A 104 -10.92 -17.67 -2.87
C LYS A 104 -10.56 -19.09 -2.48
N GLU A 105 -9.32 -19.49 -2.77
CA GLU A 105 -8.81 -20.84 -2.48
C GLU A 105 -8.19 -20.95 -1.08
N GLN A 106 -8.20 -19.85 -0.31
CA GLN A 106 -7.71 -19.72 1.07
C GLN A 106 -6.27 -20.25 1.26
N LYS A 107 -5.37 -19.94 0.31
CA LYS A 107 -3.99 -20.46 0.30
C LYS A 107 -2.97 -19.42 -0.17
N LEU A 108 -1.71 -19.66 0.17
CA LEU A 108 -0.58 -18.91 -0.41
C LEU A 108 -0.45 -19.27 -1.89
N ALA A 109 -0.54 -18.27 -2.77
CA ALA A 109 -0.36 -18.42 -4.21
C ALA A 109 1.13 -18.24 -4.61
N ALA A 110 1.84 -17.30 -3.98
CA ALA A 110 3.24 -17.04 -4.27
C ALA A 110 3.95 -16.28 -3.13
N LEU A 111 5.28 -16.42 -3.10
CA LEU A 111 6.20 -15.52 -2.37
C LEU A 111 7.19 -14.97 -3.40
N ILE A 112 7.16 -13.66 -3.59
CA ILE A 112 7.89 -12.97 -4.66
C ILE A 112 9.02 -12.17 -4.03
N ASP A 113 10.25 -12.39 -4.46
CA ASP A 113 11.39 -11.56 -4.05
C ASP A 113 11.31 -10.18 -4.71
N VAL A 114 11.53 -9.14 -3.90
CA VAL A 114 11.55 -7.75 -4.34
C VAL A 114 12.71 -7.00 -3.71
N ASP A 115 13.05 -5.84 -4.25
CA ASP A 115 14.23 -5.10 -3.79
C ASP A 115 13.98 -4.29 -2.51
N LYS A 116 14.64 -4.69 -1.43
CA LYS A 116 14.90 -3.95 -0.17
C LYS A 116 13.74 -3.09 0.38
N ILE A 117 13.01 -3.66 1.34
CA ILE A 117 11.96 -3.00 2.16
C ILE A 117 10.83 -2.42 1.28
N PRO A 118 10.01 -3.28 0.63
CA PRO A 118 8.79 -2.84 -0.03
C PRO A 118 7.84 -2.16 0.97
N HIS A 119 7.26 -1.04 0.57
CA HIS A 119 6.27 -0.30 1.34
C HIS A 119 5.14 0.19 0.40
N PRO A 120 4.09 -0.63 0.20
CA PRO A 120 3.02 -0.32 -0.74
C PRO A 120 1.90 0.60 -0.22
N GLY A 121 1.68 0.66 1.09
CA GLY A 121 0.34 0.92 1.61
C GLY A 121 -0.62 -0.19 1.15
N ARG A 122 -1.66 0.18 0.38
CA ARG A 122 -2.51 -0.78 -0.34
C ARG A 122 -1.92 -1.19 -1.70
N GLY A 123 -0.87 -0.50 -2.15
CA GLY A 123 -0.35 -0.57 -3.51
C GLY A 123 -1.24 0.15 -4.52
N ALA A 124 -0.87 0.03 -5.79
CA ALA A 124 -1.59 0.60 -6.92
C ALA A 124 -1.83 -0.47 -7.99
N ASN A 125 -3.02 -0.51 -8.58
CA ASN A 125 -3.37 -1.47 -9.63
C ASN A 125 -3.67 -0.73 -10.93
N PHE A 126 -3.10 -1.18 -12.04
CA PHE A 126 -3.46 -0.73 -13.38
C PHE A 126 -3.17 -1.83 -14.41
N VAL A 127 -3.51 -1.58 -15.67
CA VAL A 127 -3.16 -2.47 -16.78
C VAL A 127 -1.91 -1.93 -17.45
N ASP A 128 -0.79 -2.64 -17.29
CA ASP A 128 0.44 -2.36 -18.04
C ASP A 128 0.22 -2.75 -19.52
N PRO A 129 0.58 -1.88 -20.50
CA PRO A 129 0.34 -2.15 -21.92
C PRO A 129 0.99 -3.43 -22.45
N GLN A 130 2.08 -3.88 -21.83
CA GLN A 130 2.84 -5.06 -22.24
C GLN A 130 2.51 -6.29 -21.41
N TYR A 131 2.32 -6.12 -20.10
CA TYR A 131 2.23 -7.24 -19.15
C TYR A 131 0.82 -7.51 -18.61
N GLY A 132 -0.17 -6.69 -18.98
CA GLY A 132 -1.54 -6.84 -18.50
C GLY A 132 -1.72 -6.30 -17.07
N PRO A 133 -2.69 -6.82 -16.29
CA PRO A 133 -2.94 -6.36 -14.93
C PRO A 133 -1.72 -6.50 -14.02
N VAL A 134 -1.34 -5.41 -13.36
CA VAL A 134 -0.22 -5.34 -12.42
C VAL A 134 -0.64 -4.71 -11.10
N TRP A 135 0.05 -5.11 -10.03
CA TRP A 135 0.03 -4.46 -8.72
C TRP A 135 1.41 -3.88 -8.43
N VAL A 136 1.44 -2.69 -7.84
CA VAL A 136 2.66 -1.88 -7.70
C VAL A 136 2.95 -1.58 -6.24
N THR A 137 4.24 -1.64 -5.90
CA THR A 137 4.79 -1.19 -4.62
C THR A 137 6.04 -0.33 -4.83
N SER A 138 6.21 0.68 -4.00
CA SER A 138 7.47 1.40 -3.85
C SER A 138 8.37 0.74 -2.80
N ALA A 139 9.64 1.14 -2.73
CA ALA A 139 10.55 0.74 -1.68
C ALA A 139 10.86 1.90 -0.73
N LEU A 140 10.96 1.60 0.56
CA LEU A 140 11.47 2.55 1.54
C LEU A 140 13.00 2.70 1.43
N GLY A 141 13.70 1.60 1.16
CA GLY A 141 15.16 1.53 1.24
C GLY A 141 15.93 1.94 -0.01
N ASN A 142 15.25 2.25 -1.12
CA ASN A 142 15.83 2.61 -2.42
C ASN A 142 14.77 3.28 -3.32
N GLU A 143 15.17 3.73 -4.51
CA GLU A 143 14.33 4.44 -5.48
C GLU A 143 13.42 3.56 -6.34
N LYS A 144 13.41 2.24 -6.15
CA LYS A 144 12.74 1.30 -7.05
C LYS A 144 11.23 1.27 -6.80
N ILE A 145 10.50 1.16 -7.90
CA ILE A 145 9.05 0.92 -7.92
C ILE A 145 8.82 -0.38 -8.67
N THR A 146 8.31 -1.39 -7.98
CA THR A 146 8.21 -2.77 -8.47
C THR A 146 6.79 -3.05 -8.93
N LEU A 147 6.64 -3.53 -10.17
CA LEU A 147 5.37 -3.96 -10.76
C LEU A 147 5.35 -5.49 -10.80
N ILE A 148 4.28 -6.08 -10.25
CA ILE A 148 4.06 -7.52 -10.19
C ILE A 148 2.83 -7.87 -11.03
N GLY A 149 2.94 -8.84 -11.94
CA GLY A 149 1.79 -9.33 -12.71
C GLY A 149 0.78 -10.08 -11.83
N THR A 150 -0.52 -9.82 -12.02
CA THR A 150 -1.58 -10.33 -11.11
C THR A 150 -2.68 -11.13 -11.78
N ASP A 151 -2.53 -11.48 -13.07
CA ASP A 151 -3.54 -12.21 -13.84
C ASP A 151 -3.06 -13.63 -14.22
N PRO A 152 -3.27 -14.63 -13.34
CA PRO A 152 -2.91 -16.03 -13.60
C PRO A 152 -3.84 -16.73 -14.61
N GLU A 153 -4.89 -16.08 -15.10
CA GLU A 153 -5.81 -16.70 -16.05
C GLU A 153 -5.40 -16.39 -17.50
N LYS A 154 -5.19 -15.10 -17.81
CA LYS A 154 -4.87 -14.66 -19.18
C LYS A 154 -3.40 -14.31 -19.39
N HIS A 155 -2.66 -13.98 -18.34
CA HIS A 155 -1.24 -13.58 -18.39
C HIS A 155 -0.36 -14.51 -17.55
N LYS A 156 -0.56 -15.84 -17.74
CA LYS A 156 0.08 -16.92 -16.97
C LYS A 156 1.59 -16.81 -16.85
N ASP A 157 2.26 -16.39 -17.94
CA ASP A 157 3.72 -16.28 -17.97
C ASP A 157 4.26 -15.15 -17.08
N HIS A 158 3.40 -14.22 -16.67
CA HIS A 158 3.74 -13.01 -15.91
C HIS A 158 3.14 -13.00 -14.50
N ALA A 159 2.11 -13.82 -14.25
CA ALA A 159 1.46 -13.91 -12.95
C ALA A 159 2.48 -14.24 -11.84
N TRP A 160 2.45 -13.44 -10.78
CA TRP A 160 3.30 -13.56 -9.60
C TRP A 160 4.80 -13.40 -9.87
N LYS A 161 5.15 -12.66 -10.93
CA LYS A 161 6.53 -12.28 -11.23
C LYS A 161 6.68 -10.77 -11.21
N VAL A 162 7.86 -10.31 -10.83
CA VAL A 162 8.27 -8.93 -11.10
C VAL A 162 8.42 -8.78 -12.61
N VAL A 163 7.56 -7.97 -13.22
CA VAL A 163 7.55 -7.76 -14.67
C VAL A 163 8.27 -6.48 -15.08
N ARG A 164 8.34 -5.50 -14.19
CA ARG A 164 9.02 -4.22 -14.41
C ARG A 164 9.50 -3.64 -13.09
N VAL A 165 10.64 -2.95 -13.13
CA VAL A 165 11.14 -2.14 -12.02
C VAL A 165 11.44 -0.74 -12.57
N LEU A 166 10.68 0.26 -12.12
CA LEU A 166 10.92 1.67 -12.45
C LEU A 166 11.87 2.29 -11.44
N LYS A 167 12.49 3.41 -11.83
CA LYS A 167 13.26 4.28 -10.92
C LYS A 167 12.45 5.54 -10.62
N GLY A 168 12.09 5.74 -9.36
CA GLY A 168 11.49 6.96 -8.83
C GLY A 168 12.53 8.01 -8.42
N GLN A 169 12.09 9.01 -7.66
CA GLN A 169 12.96 10.13 -7.25
C GLN A 169 14.10 9.72 -6.31
N GLY A 170 13.87 8.70 -5.48
CA GLY A 170 14.79 8.31 -4.41
C GLY A 170 14.12 7.35 -3.43
N GLY A 171 14.88 6.91 -2.42
CA GLY A 171 14.32 6.16 -1.29
C GLY A 171 13.41 7.01 -0.40
N GLY A 172 12.74 6.35 0.54
CA GLY A 172 11.84 6.99 1.50
C GLY A 172 10.40 7.14 1.02
N SER A 173 10.01 6.46 -0.06
CA SER A 173 8.61 6.35 -0.49
C SER A 173 7.80 5.54 0.51
N LEU A 174 6.57 5.98 0.77
CA LEU A 174 5.61 5.28 1.62
C LEU A 174 4.37 4.83 0.84
N PHE A 175 3.94 5.59 -0.16
CA PHE A 175 2.72 5.31 -0.89
C PHE A 175 2.90 5.46 -2.40
N VAL A 176 2.35 4.48 -3.11
CA VAL A 176 2.04 4.57 -4.53
C VAL A 176 0.53 4.66 -4.71
N LYS A 177 0.07 5.38 -5.73
CA LYS A 177 -1.37 5.50 -6.01
C LYS A 177 -1.67 5.67 -7.49
N THR A 178 -2.78 5.07 -7.91
CA THR A 178 -3.45 5.32 -9.19
C THR A 178 -4.95 5.14 -8.99
N HIS A 179 -5.73 5.32 -10.06
CA HIS A 179 -7.17 5.11 -10.08
C HIS A 179 -7.59 4.51 -11.43
N PRO A 180 -8.63 3.65 -11.52
CA PRO A 180 -9.07 3.04 -12.79
C PRO A 180 -9.42 4.02 -13.93
N LYS A 181 -9.65 5.30 -13.61
CA LYS A 181 -9.94 6.38 -14.58
C LYS A 181 -8.76 7.33 -14.82
N SER A 182 -7.69 7.20 -14.05
CA SER A 182 -6.47 7.98 -14.19
C SER A 182 -5.52 7.28 -15.15
N LYS A 183 -4.67 8.06 -15.81
CA LYS A 183 -3.53 7.58 -16.60
C LYS A 183 -2.21 7.71 -15.86
N HIS A 184 -2.26 8.03 -14.57
CA HIS A 184 -1.10 8.40 -13.80
C HIS A 184 -0.84 7.45 -12.64
N LEU A 185 0.44 7.17 -12.42
CA LEU A 185 0.94 6.54 -11.20
C LEU A 185 1.70 7.59 -10.39
N TYR A 186 1.20 7.89 -9.20
CA TYR A 186 1.79 8.84 -8.25
C TYR A 186 2.64 8.08 -7.23
N VAL A 187 3.84 8.60 -6.94
CA VAL A 187 4.78 8.03 -5.99
C VAL A 187 5.35 9.14 -5.10
N ASP A 188 5.07 9.07 -3.81
CA ASP A 188 5.60 10.02 -2.84
C ASP A 188 7.01 9.63 -2.38
N THR A 189 7.70 10.55 -1.69
CA THR A 189 9.03 10.28 -1.12
C THR A 189 9.21 10.94 0.25
N PRO A 190 8.22 10.87 1.17
CA PRO A 190 8.17 11.69 2.37
C PRO A 190 9.37 11.48 3.30
N LEU A 191 9.98 10.28 3.33
CA LEU A 191 11.10 9.98 4.23
C LEU A 191 12.47 10.18 3.59
N ASN A 192 12.52 10.73 2.37
CA ASN A 192 13.78 11.09 1.74
C ASN A 192 14.53 12.14 2.58
N PRO A 193 15.87 12.06 2.69
CA PRO A 193 16.66 13.06 3.40
C PRO A 193 16.81 14.39 2.64
N ASP A 194 16.68 14.40 1.31
CA ASP A 194 16.69 15.63 0.52
C ASP A 194 15.31 16.31 0.61
N PRO A 195 15.22 17.55 1.16
CA PRO A 195 13.96 18.26 1.25
C PRO A 195 13.26 18.46 -0.10
N LYS A 196 13.99 18.65 -1.21
CA LYS A 196 13.38 18.82 -2.53
C LYS A 196 12.62 17.57 -2.97
N ILE A 197 13.16 16.39 -2.65
CA ILE A 197 12.55 15.10 -2.96
C ILE A 197 11.41 14.81 -1.98
N ALA A 198 11.61 15.05 -0.68
CA ALA A 198 10.56 14.85 0.33
C ALA A 198 9.36 15.80 0.19
N GLN A 199 9.53 16.91 -0.54
CA GLN A 199 8.51 17.95 -0.77
C GLN A 199 7.82 17.86 -2.14
N SER A 200 8.11 16.81 -2.90
CA SER A 200 7.58 16.61 -4.25
C SER A 200 7.08 15.18 -4.47
N VAL A 201 6.42 14.97 -5.60
CA VAL A 201 5.86 13.66 -5.99
C VAL A 201 6.25 13.35 -7.44
N ALA A 202 6.67 12.11 -7.69
CA ALA A 202 6.85 11.61 -9.04
C ALA A 202 5.53 11.13 -9.64
N VAL A 203 5.30 11.44 -10.91
CA VAL A 203 4.10 11.05 -11.67
C VAL A 203 4.50 10.42 -12.99
N PHE A 204 4.18 9.14 -13.16
CA PHE A 204 4.40 8.39 -14.39
C PHE A 204 3.12 8.33 -15.22
N ASP A 205 3.23 8.34 -16.55
CA ASP A 205 2.14 7.93 -17.45
C ASP A 205 2.12 6.40 -17.54
N VAL A 206 1.05 5.77 -17.06
CA VAL A 206 0.91 4.31 -17.05
C VAL A 206 0.87 3.70 -18.46
N ASN A 207 0.61 4.51 -19.48
CA ASN A 207 0.62 4.08 -20.88
C ASN A 207 2.00 4.21 -21.53
N ASN A 208 2.94 4.91 -20.89
CA ASN A 208 4.30 5.14 -21.41
C ASN A 208 5.31 5.26 -20.26
N LEU A 209 5.46 4.18 -19.49
CA LEU A 209 6.35 4.14 -18.33
C LEU A 209 7.83 4.35 -18.68
N ASP A 210 8.23 4.10 -19.93
CA ASP A 210 9.61 4.27 -20.40
C ASP A 210 9.97 5.75 -20.61
N ALA A 211 8.99 6.66 -20.68
CA ALA A 211 9.22 8.10 -20.72
C ALA A 211 9.75 8.68 -19.39
N GLY A 212 9.74 7.89 -18.31
CA GLY A 212 10.10 8.34 -16.97
C GLY A 212 8.94 9.07 -16.27
N TYR A 213 9.28 9.92 -15.29
CA TYR A 213 8.30 10.63 -14.48
C TYR A 213 8.41 12.14 -14.61
N GLN A 214 7.29 12.81 -14.38
CA GLN A 214 7.22 14.25 -14.10
C GLN A 214 7.29 14.47 -12.58
N VAL A 215 7.81 15.61 -12.15
CA VAL A 215 7.88 15.98 -10.72
C VAL A 215 6.87 17.09 -10.44
N LEU A 216 5.99 16.86 -9.48
CA LEU A 216 5.07 17.88 -8.99
C LEU A 216 5.60 18.51 -7.70
N PRO A 217 5.78 19.85 -7.64
CA PRO A 217 6.32 20.54 -6.47
C PRO A 217 5.21 20.79 -5.43
N ILE A 218 4.64 19.72 -4.88
CA ILE A 218 3.43 19.77 -4.04
C ILE A 218 3.59 20.69 -2.82
N ALA A 219 4.71 20.62 -2.09
CA ALA A 219 4.90 21.48 -0.92
C ALA A 219 5.14 22.96 -1.29
N GLU A 220 5.70 23.22 -2.48
CA GLU A 220 5.85 24.58 -3.01
C GLU A 220 4.47 25.18 -3.30
N TRP A 221 3.60 24.42 -3.98
CA TRP A 221 2.21 24.82 -4.22
C TRP A 221 1.43 25.12 -2.94
N ALA A 222 1.72 24.40 -1.85
CA ALA A 222 1.08 24.64 -0.56
C ALA A 222 1.47 25.97 0.11
N ASN A 223 2.61 26.56 -0.26
CA ASN A 223 3.11 27.85 0.22
C ASN A 223 3.03 28.04 1.74
N LEU A 224 3.63 27.11 2.50
CA LEU A 224 3.54 27.07 3.96
C LEU A 224 4.69 27.78 4.70
N GLY A 225 5.62 28.40 3.98
CA GLY A 225 6.85 28.98 4.55
C GLY A 225 7.84 27.92 5.00
N ASP A 226 8.68 28.26 5.98
CA ASP A 226 9.74 27.39 6.48
C ASP A 226 9.22 26.20 7.27
N GLY A 227 10.01 25.12 7.28
CA GLY A 227 9.73 23.93 8.06
C GLY A 227 10.01 22.63 7.29
N PRO A 228 10.12 21.50 8.02
CA PRO A 228 10.45 20.18 7.51
C PRO A 228 9.25 19.52 6.80
N LYS A 229 8.62 20.24 5.86
CA LYS A 229 7.47 19.79 5.08
C LYS A 229 7.80 18.46 4.40
N ARG A 230 6.92 17.48 4.55
CA ARG A 230 6.97 16.18 3.86
C ARG A 230 5.65 15.97 3.15
N VAL A 231 5.70 15.56 1.89
CA VAL A 231 4.51 15.28 1.09
C VAL A 231 4.25 13.78 1.14
N VAL A 232 3.06 13.41 1.60
CA VAL A 232 2.71 12.02 1.88
C VAL A 232 1.30 11.69 1.40
N GLN A 233 1.15 10.46 0.94
CA GLN A 233 -0.08 9.78 0.57
C GLN A 233 -0.91 10.51 -0.50
N PRO A 234 -0.74 10.16 -1.78
CA PRO A 234 -1.73 10.52 -2.79
C PRO A 234 -3.04 9.77 -2.51
N GLU A 235 -4.19 10.43 -2.51
CA GLU A 235 -5.51 9.78 -2.45
C GLU A 235 -6.48 10.44 -3.43
N PHE A 236 -7.21 9.62 -4.19
CA PHE A 236 -8.16 10.11 -5.20
C PHE A 236 -9.51 10.47 -4.59
N ASN A 237 -10.20 11.44 -5.20
CA ASN A 237 -11.64 11.62 -4.99
C ASN A 237 -12.44 10.45 -5.62
N ALA A 238 -13.75 10.39 -5.35
CA ALA A 238 -14.62 9.32 -5.87
C ALA A 238 -14.74 9.31 -7.40
N ALA A 239 -14.61 10.48 -8.05
CA ALA A 239 -14.69 10.59 -9.50
C ALA A 239 -13.41 10.08 -10.18
N GLY A 240 -12.28 10.08 -9.47
CA GLY A 240 -10.98 9.67 -9.98
C GLY A 240 -10.29 10.73 -10.83
N ASP A 241 -10.68 11.99 -10.70
CA ASP A 241 -10.17 13.12 -11.50
C ASP A 241 -9.41 14.17 -10.67
N GLU A 242 -9.38 14.01 -9.35
CA GLU A 242 -8.55 14.80 -8.44
C GLU A 242 -7.75 13.89 -7.51
N VAL A 243 -6.49 14.25 -7.28
CA VAL A 243 -5.60 13.58 -6.31
C VAL A 243 -5.20 14.56 -5.22
N TRP A 244 -5.33 14.12 -3.99
CA TRP A 244 -5.10 14.88 -2.77
C TRP A 244 -3.80 14.40 -2.12
N PHE A 245 -3.04 15.34 -1.56
CA PHE A 245 -1.78 15.07 -0.86
C PHE A 245 -1.77 15.82 0.47
N SER A 246 -1.32 15.17 1.54
CA SER A 246 -0.97 15.86 2.78
C SER A 246 0.41 16.48 2.65
N VAL A 247 0.51 17.78 2.95
CA VAL A 247 1.79 18.47 3.18
C VAL A 247 1.98 18.56 4.69
N TRP A 248 2.62 17.52 5.22
CA TRP A 248 2.79 17.26 6.64
C TRP A 248 3.95 18.06 7.21
N ASN A 249 3.66 18.87 8.23
CA ASN A 249 4.65 19.67 8.96
C ASN A 249 4.60 19.36 10.46
N GLY A 250 5.50 19.98 11.25
CA GLY A 250 5.46 19.86 12.71
C GLY A 250 4.15 20.35 13.33
N LYS A 251 3.81 19.87 14.52
CA LYS A 251 2.56 20.20 15.24
C LYS A 251 2.29 21.70 15.35
N ASP A 252 3.33 22.48 15.63
CA ASP A 252 3.23 23.93 15.84
C ASP A 252 3.47 24.71 14.53
N GLN A 253 3.52 24.03 13.39
CA GLN A 253 3.78 24.62 12.07
C GLN A 253 2.58 24.44 11.14
N LYS A 254 2.45 25.34 10.16
CA LYS A 254 1.36 25.26 9.17
C LYS A 254 1.51 24.02 8.31
N SER A 255 0.40 23.31 8.13
CA SER A 255 0.23 22.18 7.21
C SER A 255 -0.88 22.51 6.20
N ALA A 256 -1.01 21.71 5.14
CA ALA A 256 -2.12 21.85 4.18
C ALA A 256 -2.43 20.53 3.49
N LEU A 257 -3.60 20.47 2.84
CA LEU A 257 -3.88 19.49 1.80
C LEU A 257 -3.76 20.17 0.43
N VAL A 258 -3.09 19.53 -0.51
CA VAL A 258 -2.98 20.00 -1.89
C VAL A 258 -3.78 19.08 -2.79
N VAL A 259 -4.64 19.67 -3.62
CA VAL A 259 -5.46 18.96 -4.61
C VAL A 259 -4.88 19.25 -5.99
N VAL A 260 -4.64 18.18 -6.74
CA VAL A 260 -4.14 18.19 -8.12
C VAL A 260 -5.24 17.71 -9.04
N ASP A 261 -5.43 18.40 -10.15
CA ASP A 261 -6.28 17.95 -11.25
C ASP A 261 -5.53 16.84 -12.00
N ASP A 262 -6.03 15.59 -11.92
CA ASP A 262 -5.33 14.41 -12.44
C ASP A 262 -5.11 14.51 -13.95
N LYS A 263 -6.06 15.09 -14.70
CA LYS A 263 -5.97 15.17 -16.17
C LYS A 263 -4.88 16.12 -16.64
N THR A 264 -4.69 17.22 -15.92
CA THR A 264 -3.76 18.29 -16.33
C THR A 264 -2.46 18.30 -15.54
N LEU A 265 -2.39 17.54 -14.43
CA LEU A 265 -1.29 17.55 -13.46
C LEU A 265 -1.00 18.94 -12.87
N LYS A 266 -2.01 19.81 -12.83
CA LYS A 266 -1.90 21.18 -12.30
C LYS A 266 -2.52 21.28 -10.91
N LEU A 267 -2.00 22.22 -10.13
CA LEU A 267 -2.62 22.62 -8.87
C LEU A 267 -4.09 23.00 -9.11
N LYS A 268 -4.98 22.33 -8.39
CA LYS A 268 -6.42 22.62 -8.39
C LYS A 268 -6.81 23.48 -7.19
N LYS A 269 -6.33 23.13 -6.01
CA LYS A 269 -6.70 23.78 -4.74
C LYS A 269 -5.67 23.52 -3.65
N VAL A 270 -5.51 24.49 -2.75
CA VAL A 270 -4.83 24.29 -1.46
C VAL A 270 -5.85 24.48 -0.36
N ILE A 271 -5.92 23.54 0.58
CA ILE A 271 -6.77 23.60 1.77
C ILE A 271 -5.85 23.83 2.96
N ASN A 272 -5.89 25.05 3.49
CA ASN A 272 -5.08 25.50 4.61
C ASN A 272 -6.02 26.16 5.63
N ASP A 273 -6.24 25.47 6.74
CA ASP A 273 -7.13 25.91 7.83
C ASP A 273 -6.39 25.66 9.15
N PRO A 274 -6.44 26.55 10.15
CA PRO A 274 -5.77 26.37 11.44
C PRO A 274 -6.09 25.06 12.17
N ARG A 275 -7.23 24.42 11.86
CA ARG A 275 -7.63 23.12 12.40
C ARG A 275 -6.89 21.94 11.77
N ILE A 276 -6.25 22.15 10.62
CA ILE A 276 -5.44 21.15 9.91
C ILE A 276 -4.05 21.11 10.56
N VAL A 277 -3.99 20.38 11.67
CA VAL A 277 -2.75 20.12 12.42
C VAL A 277 -2.29 18.71 12.11
N THR A 278 -1.08 18.58 11.56
CA THR A 278 -0.47 17.28 11.19
C THR A 278 -1.42 16.37 10.39
N PRO A 279 -1.92 16.83 9.21
CA PRO A 279 -2.80 16.04 8.35
C PRO A 279 -2.08 14.89 7.63
#